data_AF-A0A5E7CXQ3-F1
#
_entry.id   AF-A0A5E7CXQ3-F1
#
_cell.length_a   1.000
_cell.length_b   1.000
_cell.length_c   1.000
_cell.angle_alpha   90.00
_cell.angle_beta   90.00
_cell.angle_gamma   90.00
#
_symmetry.space_group_name_H-M   'P 1'
#
loop_
_entity.id
_entity.type
_entity.pdbx_description
1 polymer ?
#
loop_
_entity_poly.entity_id
_entity_poly.type
_entity_poly.pdbx_seq_one_letter_code
_entity_poly.pdbx_strand_id
1 'polypeptide(L)'
;MKRVHVAAAVIRGADGKILIARRADTQHQGGLWEFPGGKVEADEAVEKALARELQEELGIVLGAARPLIKVQHDYPDKQVLLDVWEVSAFTGEPHGAEGQPLAWVTARELGGYEFPAANRPIVAAARLPGEYLITPEGLETPALLRGIQKAIAGGIKLIQLRAPNGYDPKYRDLAVDAAGLCAGKAQLMLKGPFEWLGDFPSAGWHVTAAQLRKYASAGRPVPASRWLAASCHNAEELALAEEMGVDFVSLSPVQPTQTHPDAQPLGWDQASRLISGFNRPVFLLGGVGPAERQRAWENGAQGVAGIRAFWPEA
;
A
#
# COMPACT_ATOMS: atom_id res chain seq x y z
N MET A 1 -27.95 -0.36 10.64
CA MET A 1 -28.10 -0.71 9.21
C MET A 1 -27.33 -1.99 8.94
N LYS A 2 -27.74 -2.83 7.99
CA LYS A 2 -26.94 -4.02 7.60
C LYS A 2 -25.77 -3.55 6.73
N ARG A 3 -24.54 -3.90 7.10
CA ARG A 3 -23.35 -3.61 6.29
C ARG A 3 -23.33 -4.53 5.06
N VAL A 4 -23.18 -3.94 3.88
CA VAL A 4 -23.06 -4.65 2.61
C VAL A 4 -21.60 -5.07 2.44
N HIS A 5 -21.38 -6.36 2.17
CA HIS A 5 -20.05 -6.91 1.91
C HIS A 5 -19.86 -7.06 0.41
N VAL A 6 -18.76 -6.52 -0.12
CA VAL A 6 -18.43 -6.51 -1.55
C VAL A 6 -17.06 -7.14 -1.73
N ALA A 7 -16.97 -8.13 -2.60
CA ALA A 7 -15.70 -8.69 -3.07
C ALA A 7 -15.27 -7.93 -4.33
N ALA A 8 -14.07 -7.37 -4.35
CA ALA A 8 -13.56 -6.61 -5.50
C ALA A 8 -12.15 -7.06 -5.89
N ALA A 9 -11.80 -6.89 -7.17
CA ALA A 9 -10.56 -7.39 -7.74
C ALA A 9 -9.65 -6.29 -8.27
N VAL A 10 -8.40 -6.25 -7.79
CA VAL A 10 -7.28 -5.62 -8.50
C VAL A 10 -6.65 -6.69 -9.38
N ILE A 11 -7.05 -6.73 -10.65
CA ILE A 11 -6.60 -7.75 -11.61
C ILE A 11 -5.36 -7.26 -12.32
N ARG A 12 -4.27 -8.04 -12.23
CA ARG A 12 -3.02 -7.75 -12.94
C ARG A 12 -2.90 -8.59 -14.20
N GLY A 13 -2.68 -7.93 -15.34
CA GLY A 13 -2.33 -8.57 -16.60
C GLY A 13 -0.88 -9.06 -16.60
N ALA A 14 -0.53 -9.85 -17.61
CA ALA A 14 0.84 -10.36 -17.78
C ALA A 14 1.90 -9.25 -17.96
N ASP A 15 1.48 -8.07 -18.44
CA ASP A 15 2.32 -6.87 -18.59
C ASP A 15 2.36 -6.00 -17.31
N GLY A 16 1.72 -6.44 -16.22
CA GLY A 16 1.65 -5.75 -14.94
C GLY A 16 0.64 -4.58 -14.90
N LYS A 17 -0.10 -4.33 -15.99
CA LYS A 17 -1.22 -3.38 -15.96
C LYS A 17 -2.37 -3.90 -15.11
N ILE A 18 -3.18 -2.96 -14.64
CA ILE A 18 -4.32 -3.19 -13.77
C ILE A 18 -5.59 -2.96 -14.60
N LEU A 19 -6.52 -3.90 -14.54
CA LEU A 19 -7.83 -3.75 -15.19
C LEU A 19 -8.74 -2.89 -14.31
N ILE A 20 -9.37 -1.89 -14.92
CA ILE A 20 -10.41 -1.07 -14.31
C ILE A 20 -11.63 -1.03 -15.22
N ALA A 21 -12.82 -0.89 -14.63
CA ALA A 21 -14.09 -0.77 -15.33
C ALA A 21 -14.69 0.62 -15.08
N ARG A 22 -15.46 1.12 -16.04
CA ARG A 22 -16.20 2.38 -15.89
C ARG A 22 -17.67 2.08 -15.60
N ARG A 23 -18.19 2.64 -14.51
CA ARG A 23 -19.59 2.50 -14.13
C ARG A 23 -20.49 3.06 -15.22
N ALA A 24 -21.57 2.35 -15.52
CA ALA A 24 -22.63 2.90 -16.35
C ALA A 24 -23.15 4.21 -15.75
N ASP A 25 -23.45 5.20 -16.58
CA ASP A 25 -23.86 6.55 -16.14
C ASP A 25 -25.14 6.52 -15.28
N THR A 26 -25.96 5.47 -15.41
CA THR A 26 -27.22 5.27 -14.70
C THR A 26 -27.06 4.67 -13.29
N GLN A 27 -25.86 4.20 -12.92
CA GLN A 27 -25.61 3.64 -11.58
C GLN A 27 -25.30 4.72 -10.54
N HIS A 28 -25.35 4.36 -9.26
CA HIS A 28 -24.91 5.24 -8.17
C HIS A 28 -23.43 5.60 -8.34
N GLN A 29 -23.12 6.90 -8.47
CA GLN A 29 -21.80 7.43 -8.86
C GLN A 29 -21.36 7.02 -10.28
N GLY A 30 -22.31 6.96 -11.22
CA GLY A 30 -22.07 6.66 -12.64
C GLY A 30 -21.01 7.55 -13.29
N GLY A 31 -20.31 6.99 -14.28
CA GLY A 31 -19.22 7.67 -14.99
C GLY A 31 -17.85 7.60 -14.30
N LEU A 32 -17.78 7.25 -13.01
CA LEU A 32 -16.52 6.98 -12.28
C LEU A 32 -15.94 5.61 -12.65
N TRP A 33 -14.65 5.44 -12.40
CA TRP A 33 -13.95 4.17 -12.54
C TRP A 33 -14.03 3.35 -11.24
N GLU A 34 -13.96 2.04 -11.38
CA GLU A 34 -13.96 1.09 -10.26
C GLU A 34 -13.14 -0.16 -10.54
N PHE A 35 -12.94 -0.93 -9.48
CA PHE A 35 -12.37 -2.27 -9.55
C PHE A 35 -13.53 -3.27 -9.70
N PRO A 36 -13.47 -4.20 -10.67
CA PRO A 36 -14.55 -5.17 -10.91
C PRO A 36 -14.87 -6.01 -9.68
N GLY A 37 -16.13 -6.45 -9.57
CA GLY A 37 -16.62 -7.28 -8.48
C GLY A 37 -17.95 -6.81 -7.93
N GLY A 38 -18.54 -7.64 -7.07
CA GLY A 38 -19.90 -7.44 -6.59
C GLY A 38 -20.14 -7.94 -5.18
N LYS A 39 -21.42 -8.12 -4.86
CA LYS A 39 -21.85 -8.37 -3.49
C LYS A 39 -21.55 -9.82 -3.09
N VAL A 40 -21.10 -9.99 -1.86
CA VAL A 40 -21.00 -11.31 -1.24
C VAL A 40 -22.38 -11.70 -0.75
N GLU A 41 -22.89 -12.82 -1.25
CA GLU A 41 -24.19 -13.35 -0.85
C GLU A 41 -24.17 -13.95 0.57
N ALA A 42 -25.35 -14.18 1.13
CA ALA A 42 -25.45 -14.81 2.45
C ALA A 42 -24.77 -16.19 2.46
N ASP A 43 -23.93 -16.43 3.46
CA ASP A 43 -23.15 -17.67 3.64
C ASP A 43 -22.16 -17.99 2.49
N GLU A 44 -21.90 -17.02 1.60
CA GLU A 44 -20.92 -17.15 0.52
C GLU A 44 -19.50 -16.81 1.01
N ALA A 45 -18.53 -17.67 0.70
CA ALA A 45 -17.12 -17.36 0.91
C ALA A 45 -16.68 -16.24 -0.05
N VAL A 46 -15.86 -15.29 0.44
CA VAL A 46 -15.45 -14.10 -0.34
C VAL A 46 -14.76 -14.49 -1.65
N GLU A 47 -13.90 -15.51 -1.65
CA GLU A 47 -13.24 -16.00 -2.86
C GLU A 47 -14.22 -16.58 -3.88
N LYS A 48 -15.31 -17.22 -3.40
CA LYS A 48 -16.36 -17.76 -4.26
C LYS A 48 -17.18 -16.63 -4.89
N ALA A 49 -17.53 -15.62 -4.09
CA ALA A 49 -18.17 -14.40 -4.60
C ALA A 49 -17.29 -13.73 -5.66
N LEU A 50 -16.00 -13.53 -5.35
CA LEU A 50 -15.04 -12.96 -6.28
C LEU A 50 -14.98 -13.74 -7.61
N ALA A 51 -14.86 -15.07 -7.56
CA ALA A 51 -14.81 -15.90 -8.76
C ALA A 51 -16.09 -15.80 -9.61
N ARG A 52 -17.26 -15.80 -8.97
CA ARG A 52 -18.56 -15.66 -9.64
C ARG A 52 -18.68 -14.29 -10.31
N GLU A 53 -18.43 -13.22 -9.56
CA GLU A 53 -18.55 -11.84 -10.06
C GLU A 53 -17.57 -11.57 -11.23
N LEU A 54 -16.34 -12.08 -11.16
CA LEU A 54 -15.38 -11.96 -12.27
C LEU A 54 -15.84 -12.72 -13.53
N GLN A 55 -16.51 -13.86 -13.35
CA GLN A 55 -17.08 -14.59 -14.47
C GLN A 55 -18.30 -13.85 -15.06
N GLU A 56 -19.18 -13.33 -14.22
CA GLU A 56 -20.40 -12.63 -14.61
C GLU A 56 -20.10 -11.29 -15.29
N GLU A 57 -19.23 -10.46 -14.72
CA GLU A 57 -18.96 -9.10 -15.20
C GLU A 57 -17.92 -9.05 -16.32
N LEU A 58 -16.95 -9.96 -16.31
CA LEU A 58 -15.77 -9.90 -17.19
C LEU A 58 -15.57 -11.11 -18.10
N GLY A 59 -16.30 -12.20 -17.86
CA GLY A 59 -16.12 -13.46 -18.59
C GLY A 59 -14.80 -14.17 -18.31
N ILE A 60 -14.14 -13.90 -17.18
CA ILE A 60 -12.88 -14.56 -16.80
C ILE A 60 -13.06 -15.54 -15.66
N VAL A 61 -12.24 -16.58 -15.66
CA VAL A 61 -12.19 -17.58 -14.58
C VAL A 61 -11.00 -17.29 -13.68
N LEU A 62 -11.26 -17.15 -12.39
CA LEU A 62 -10.25 -16.91 -11.37
C LEU A 62 -9.25 -18.07 -11.28
N GLY A 63 -7.95 -17.77 -11.34
CA GLY A 63 -6.87 -18.75 -11.19
C GLY A 63 -6.13 -18.62 -9.86
N ALA A 64 -5.52 -17.47 -9.60
CA ALA A 64 -4.79 -17.20 -8.36
C ALA A 64 -5.06 -15.78 -7.85
N ALA A 65 -5.42 -15.68 -6.57
CA ALA A 65 -5.62 -14.42 -5.88
C ALA A 65 -5.13 -14.47 -4.44
N ARG A 66 -4.95 -13.28 -3.87
CA ARG A 66 -4.63 -13.07 -2.45
C ARG A 66 -5.39 -11.86 -1.90
N PRO A 67 -5.58 -11.76 -0.58
CA PRO A 67 -6.05 -10.52 0.03
C PRO A 67 -5.10 -9.36 -0.27
N LEU A 68 -5.66 -8.18 -0.56
CA LEU A 68 -4.90 -6.95 -0.79
C LEU A 68 -5.18 -5.91 0.29
N ILE A 69 -6.45 -5.56 0.50
CA ILE A 69 -6.87 -4.57 1.51
C ILE A 69 -8.36 -4.73 1.81
N LYS A 70 -8.76 -4.42 3.05
CA LYS A 70 -10.18 -4.24 3.40
C LYS A 70 -10.46 -2.78 3.70
N VAL A 71 -11.54 -2.24 3.15
CA VAL A 71 -11.94 -0.85 3.36
C VAL A 71 -13.37 -0.81 3.88
N GLN A 72 -13.54 -0.26 5.08
CA GLN A 72 -14.83 0.04 5.67
C GLN A 72 -15.23 1.47 5.33
N HIS A 73 -16.39 1.67 4.72
CA HIS A 73 -16.88 3.01 4.40
C HIS A 73 -18.37 3.13 4.70
N ASP A 74 -18.72 4.18 5.44
CA ASP A 74 -20.08 4.45 5.87
C ASP A 74 -20.60 5.67 5.10
N TYR A 75 -21.44 5.44 4.10
CA TYR A 75 -22.22 6.48 3.42
C TYR A 75 -23.45 6.85 4.27
N PRO A 76 -24.05 8.05 4.06
CA PRO A 76 -25.26 8.44 4.80
C PRO A 76 -26.43 7.43 4.69
N ASP A 77 -26.50 6.70 3.58
CA ASP A 77 -27.59 5.77 3.25
C ASP A 77 -27.21 4.29 3.39
N LYS A 78 -25.92 3.94 3.51
CA LYS A 78 -25.45 2.54 3.55
C LYS A 78 -24.04 2.41 4.14
N GLN A 79 -23.77 1.26 4.76
CA GLN A 79 -22.44 0.90 5.22
C GLN A 79 -21.88 -0.21 4.31
N VAL A 80 -20.64 -0.07 3.86
CA VAL A 80 -19.99 -1.04 2.97
C VAL A 80 -18.66 -1.53 3.55
N LEU A 81 -18.38 -2.81 3.36
CA LEU A 81 -17.06 -3.42 3.49
C LEU A 81 -16.61 -3.85 2.10
N LEU A 82 -15.56 -3.21 1.59
CA LEU A 82 -14.87 -3.61 0.37
C LEU A 82 -13.74 -4.58 0.78
N ASP A 83 -13.90 -5.87 0.48
CA ASP A 83 -12.88 -6.90 0.67
C ASP A 83 -12.17 -7.12 -0.67
N VAL A 84 -10.99 -6.51 -0.81
CA VAL A 84 -10.30 -6.38 -2.10
C VAL A 84 -9.18 -7.39 -2.21
N TRP A 85 -9.16 -8.08 -3.34
CA TRP A 85 -8.21 -9.14 -3.65
C TRP A 85 -7.36 -8.76 -4.85
N GLU A 86 -6.07 -9.09 -4.79
CA GLU A 86 -5.20 -9.00 -5.96
C GLU A 86 -5.29 -10.31 -6.74
N VAL A 87 -5.72 -10.24 -8.00
CA VAL A 87 -5.78 -11.38 -8.92
C VAL A 87 -4.53 -11.36 -9.79
N SER A 88 -3.73 -12.41 -9.69
CA SER A 88 -2.45 -12.55 -10.39
C SER A 88 -2.48 -13.60 -11.51
N ALA A 89 -3.49 -14.47 -11.53
CA ALA A 89 -3.73 -15.40 -12.61
C ALA A 89 -5.23 -15.60 -12.84
N PHE A 90 -5.62 -15.67 -14.11
CA PHE A 90 -6.97 -15.94 -14.57
C PHE A 90 -6.91 -16.53 -15.98
N THR A 91 -8.02 -17.09 -16.46
CA THR A 91 -8.17 -17.54 -17.86
C THR A 91 -9.37 -16.86 -18.52
N GLY A 92 -9.32 -16.71 -19.85
CA GLY A 92 -10.30 -15.95 -20.61
C GLY A 92 -9.82 -14.54 -20.96
N GLU A 93 -10.51 -13.87 -21.86
CA GLU A 93 -10.23 -12.49 -22.27
C GLU A 93 -11.24 -11.55 -21.61
N PRO A 94 -10.81 -10.62 -20.73
CA PRO A 94 -11.72 -9.69 -20.07
C PRO A 94 -12.48 -8.84 -21.07
N HIS A 95 -13.80 -8.81 -20.94
CA HIS A 95 -14.69 -7.93 -21.70
C HIS A 95 -15.82 -7.46 -20.80
N GLY A 96 -16.37 -6.28 -21.02
CA GLY A 96 -17.51 -5.81 -20.24
C GLY A 96 -18.77 -6.59 -20.61
N ALA A 97 -19.08 -7.65 -19.87
CA ALA A 97 -20.24 -8.52 -20.13
C ALA A 97 -21.57 -7.77 -19.98
N GLU A 98 -21.58 -6.66 -19.22
CA GLU A 98 -22.71 -5.75 -19.05
C GLU A 98 -22.63 -4.51 -19.97
N GLY A 99 -21.68 -4.49 -20.91
CA GLY A 99 -21.44 -3.35 -21.81
C GLY A 99 -20.63 -2.21 -21.18
N GLN A 100 -20.00 -2.44 -20.02
CA GLN A 100 -19.16 -1.47 -19.34
C GLN A 100 -17.80 -1.30 -20.04
N PRO A 101 -17.32 -0.07 -20.26
CA PRO A 101 -15.97 0.16 -20.78
C PRO A 101 -14.90 -0.36 -19.83
N LEU A 102 -13.88 -1.03 -20.39
CA LEU A 102 -12.72 -1.51 -19.66
C LEU A 102 -11.46 -0.74 -20.08
N ALA A 103 -10.51 -0.60 -19.15
CA ALA A 103 -9.18 -0.08 -19.45
C ALA A 103 -8.10 -0.85 -18.69
N TRP A 104 -7.01 -1.16 -19.39
CA TRP A 104 -5.78 -1.65 -18.79
C TRP A 104 -4.84 -0.47 -18.54
N VAL A 105 -4.54 -0.18 -17.28
CA VAL A 105 -3.76 0.99 -16.88
C VAL A 105 -2.54 0.59 -16.06
N THR A 106 -1.45 1.34 -16.18
CA THR A 106 -0.29 1.14 -15.30
C THR A 106 -0.60 1.63 -13.88
N ALA A 107 0.11 1.10 -12.89
CA ALA A 107 0.03 1.61 -11.51
C ALA A 107 0.32 3.12 -11.41
N ARG A 108 1.14 3.68 -12.30
CA ARG A 108 1.43 5.12 -12.30
C ARG A 108 0.23 5.94 -12.79
N GLU A 109 -0.47 5.47 -13.81
CA GLU A 109 -1.62 6.15 -14.43
C GLU A 109 -2.87 6.11 -13.55
N LEU A 110 -2.99 5.08 -12.69
CA LEU A 110 -4.18 4.85 -11.85
C LEU A 110 -4.61 6.07 -11.03
N GLY A 111 -3.65 6.89 -10.56
CA GLY A 111 -3.94 8.12 -9.80
C GLY A 111 -4.57 9.26 -10.62
N GLY A 112 -4.58 9.17 -11.95
CA GLY A 112 -5.21 10.13 -12.86
C GLY A 112 -6.66 9.81 -13.20
N TYR A 113 -7.18 8.67 -12.74
CA TYR A 113 -8.57 8.27 -12.94
C TYR A 113 -9.43 8.66 -11.74
N GLU A 114 -10.67 9.04 -12.00
CA GLU A 114 -11.62 9.41 -10.95
C GLU A 114 -12.31 8.16 -10.37
N PHE A 115 -12.10 7.94 -9.08
CA PHE A 115 -12.67 6.83 -8.31
C PHE A 115 -13.55 7.36 -7.17
N PRO A 116 -14.53 6.55 -6.70
CA PRO A 116 -15.22 6.80 -5.45
C PRO A 116 -14.26 7.03 -4.28
N ALA A 117 -14.68 7.82 -3.27
CA ALA A 117 -13.84 8.11 -2.11
C ALA A 117 -13.37 6.84 -1.38
N ALA A 118 -14.25 5.83 -1.28
CA ALA A 118 -13.95 4.53 -0.68
C ALA A 118 -12.86 3.74 -1.44
N ASN A 119 -12.60 4.05 -2.71
CA ASN A 119 -11.61 3.36 -3.53
C ASN A 119 -10.22 4.00 -3.44
N ARG A 120 -10.08 5.20 -2.84
CA ARG A 120 -8.76 5.86 -2.70
C ARG A 120 -7.71 4.97 -2.01
N PRO A 121 -8.01 4.25 -0.91
CA PRO A 121 -7.05 3.34 -0.32
C PRO A 121 -6.76 2.11 -1.19
N ILE A 122 -7.72 1.67 -2.00
CA ILE A 122 -7.55 0.56 -2.95
C ILE A 122 -6.58 0.98 -4.06
N VAL A 123 -6.75 2.18 -4.61
CA VAL A 123 -5.81 2.78 -5.56
C VAL A 123 -4.42 2.86 -4.95
N ALA A 124 -4.29 3.25 -3.67
CA ALA A 124 -3.00 3.24 -3.00
C ALA A 124 -2.40 1.82 -2.91
N ALA A 125 -3.18 0.84 -2.43
CA ALA A 125 -2.76 -0.56 -2.30
C ALA A 125 -2.31 -1.17 -3.64
N ALA A 126 -3.08 -0.93 -4.71
CA ALA A 126 -2.80 -1.44 -6.05
C ALA A 126 -1.49 -0.90 -6.65
N ARG A 127 -1.04 0.28 -6.18
CA ARG A 127 0.20 0.95 -6.62
C ARG A 127 1.42 0.58 -5.78
N LEU A 128 1.21 0.06 -4.58
CA LEU A 128 2.28 -0.31 -3.66
C LEU A 128 2.76 -1.74 -3.93
N PRO A 129 4.07 -2.03 -3.81
CA PRO A 129 4.57 -3.39 -3.84
C PRO A 129 4.24 -4.14 -2.53
N GLY A 130 4.58 -5.43 -2.46
CA GLY A 130 4.51 -6.23 -1.22
C GLY A 130 5.74 -6.12 -0.31
N GLU A 131 6.77 -5.37 -0.74
CA GLU A 131 8.05 -5.27 -0.05
C GLU A 131 8.47 -3.82 0.11
N TYR A 132 8.84 -3.44 1.33
CA TYR A 132 9.30 -2.10 1.67
C TYR A 132 10.68 -2.16 2.35
N LEU A 133 11.72 -1.90 1.56
CA LEU A 133 13.09 -1.88 2.06
C LEU A 133 13.35 -0.61 2.87
N ILE A 134 13.97 -0.75 4.03
CA ILE A 134 14.54 0.34 4.81
C ILE A 134 16.05 0.21 4.78
N THR A 135 16.78 1.25 4.36
CA THR A 135 18.24 1.17 4.26
C THR A 135 18.91 0.92 5.63
N PRO A 136 20.01 0.17 5.69
CA PRO A 136 20.78 -0.01 6.92
C PRO A 136 21.46 1.29 7.34
N GLU A 137 21.95 1.30 8.58
CA GLU A 137 22.84 2.35 9.09
C GLU A 137 24.30 1.88 9.11
N GLY A 138 25.23 2.81 9.36
CA GLY A 138 26.64 2.50 9.56
C GLY A 138 27.42 2.14 8.30
N LEU A 139 26.81 2.25 7.12
CA LEU A 139 27.51 2.11 5.84
C LEU A 139 27.95 3.47 5.32
N GLU A 140 29.17 3.51 4.77
CA GLU A 140 29.66 4.67 4.00
C GLU A 140 28.78 4.90 2.76
N THR A 141 28.61 6.17 2.36
CA THR A 141 27.76 6.59 1.24
C THR A 141 27.94 5.73 -0.03
N PRO A 142 29.18 5.47 -0.52
CA PRO A 142 29.34 4.64 -1.71
C PRO A 142 28.85 3.20 -1.54
N ALA A 143 28.97 2.62 -0.35
CA ALA A 143 28.50 1.28 -0.07
C ALA A 143 26.96 1.23 0.02
N LEU A 144 26.35 2.24 0.64
CA LEU A 144 24.90 2.37 0.72
C LEU A 144 24.28 2.52 -0.68
N LEU A 145 24.83 3.40 -1.52
CA LEU A 145 24.35 3.62 -2.89
C LEU A 145 24.47 2.37 -3.76
N ARG A 146 25.58 1.62 -3.65
CA ARG A 146 25.73 0.31 -4.31
C ARG A 146 24.67 -0.69 -3.84
N GLY A 147 24.37 -0.73 -2.54
CA GLY A 147 23.32 -1.58 -1.99
C GLY A 147 21.94 -1.22 -2.51
N ILE A 148 21.60 0.08 -2.59
CA ILE A 148 20.34 0.56 -3.19
C ILE A 148 20.26 0.11 -4.65
N GLN A 149 21.33 0.28 -5.43
CA GLN A 149 21.36 -0.14 -6.83
C GLN A 149 21.14 -1.65 -6.99
N LYS A 150 21.81 -2.47 -6.17
CA LYS A 150 21.62 -3.93 -6.13
C LYS A 150 20.19 -4.30 -5.74
N ALA A 151 19.61 -3.63 -4.74
CA ALA A 151 18.25 -3.90 -4.30
C ALA A 151 17.21 -3.62 -5.40
N ILE A 152 17.37 -2.50 -6.11
CA ILE A 152 16.52 -2.15 -7.27
C ILE A 152 16.66 -3.19 -8.38
N ALA A 153 17.90 -3.61 -8.68
CA ALA A 153 18.16 -4.67 -9.67
C ALA A 153 17.57 -6.02 -9.25
N GLY A 154 17.52 -6.30 -7.95
CA GLY A 154 16.85 -7.46 -7.35
C GLY A 154 15.33 -7.36 -7.29
N GLY A 155 14.73 -6.27 -7.77
CA GLY A 155 13.27 -6.12 -7.90
C GLY A 155 12.60 -5.23 -6.85
N ILE A 156 13.33 -4.70 -5.86
CA ILE A 156 12.75 -3.80 -4.84
C ILE A 156 12.20 -2.54 -5.51
N LYS A 157 10.91 -2.24 -5.23
CA LYS A 157 10.19 -1.09 -5.81
C LYS A 157 9.84 0.02 -4.82
N LEU A 158 10.06 -0.18 -3.53
CA LEU A 158 9.78 0.82 -2.49
C LEU A 158 10.90 0.81 -1.45
N ILE A 159 11.55 1.96 -1.26
CA ILE A 159 12.75 2.11 -0.43
C ILE A 159 12.59 3.31 0.50
N GLN A 160 12.88 3.15 1.78
CA GLN A 160 13.04 4.23 2.74
C GLN A 160 14.52 4.49 2.99
N LEU A 161 14.96 5.72 2.77
CA LEU A 161 16.28 6.17 3.23
C LEU A 161 16.21 6.43 4.73
N ARG A 162 16.77 5.53 5.53
CA ARG A 162 16.69 5.56 6.99
C ARG A 162 17.49 6.75 7.54
N ALA A 163 16.90 7.43 8.52
CA ALA A 163 17.46 8.62 9.17
C ALA A 163 17.32 8.49 10.71
N PRO A 164 18.01 7.53 11.35
CA PRO A 164 17.77 7.20 12.75
C PRO A 164 18.21 8.32 13.70
N ASN A 165 19.23 9.08 13.31
CA ASN A 165 19.79 10.20 14.07
C ASN A 165 19.31 11.56 13.54
N GLY A 166 18.14 11.58 12.91
CA GLY A 166 17.62 12.75 12.20
C GLY A 166 18.24 12.94 10.82
N TYR A 167 18.07 14.13 10.27
CA TYR A 167 18.46 14.52 8.93
C TYR A 167 19.43 15.70 9.00
N ASP A 168 20.65 15.49 8.53
CA ASP A 168 21.72 16.49 8.48
C ASP A 168 22.10 16.80 7.01
N PRO A 169 23.04 17.70 6.73
CA PRO A 169 23.48 17.96 5.36
C PRO A 169 23.99 16.71 4.64
N LYS A 170 24.69 15.80 5.33
CA LYS A 170 25.18 14.54 4.73
C LYS A 170 24.04 13.63 4.30
N TYR A 171 23.00 13.51 5.10
CA TYR A 171 21.78 12.79 4.74
C TYR A 171 21.12 13.41 3.51
N ARG A 172 21.06 14.74 3.43
CA ARG A 172 20.47 15.42 2.28
C ARG A 172 21.24 15.14 0.99
N ASP A 173 22.57 15.19 1.03
CA ASP A 173 23.42 14.87 -0.13
C ASP A 173 23.21 13.42 -0.58
N LEU A 174 23.22 12.48 0.37
CA LEU A 174 22.90 11.08 0.11
C LEU A 174 21.49 10.89 -0.48
N ALA A 175 20.50 11.67 -0.03
CA ALA A 175 19.14 11.64 -0.55
C ALA A 175 19.08 12.07 -2.02
N VAL A 176 19.92 13.03 -2.45
CA VAL A 176 20.01 13.44 -3.86
C VAL A 176 20.50 12.28 -4.72
N ASP A 177 21.58 11.62 -4.31
CA ASP A 177 22.13 10.47 -5.03
C ASP A 177 21.14 9.29 -5.06
N ALA A 178 20.52 8.99 -3.93
CA ALA A 178 19.51 7.92 -3.84
C ALA A 178 18.28 8.22 -4.72
N ALA A 179 17.84 9.47 -4.80
CA ALA A 179 16.74 9.88 -5.67
C ALA A 179 17.09 9.65 -7.16
N GLY A 180 18.33 9.96 -7.56
CA GLY A 180 18.83 9.68 -8.90
C GLY A 180 18.82 8.19 -9.23
N LEU A 181 19.26 7.33 -8.30
CA LEU A 181 19.24 5.87 -8.49
C LEU A 181 17.82 5.30 -8.60
N CYS A 182 16.88 5.83 -7.81
CA CYS A 182 15.50 5.35 -7.76
C CYS A 182 14.64 5.83 -8.93
N ALA A 183 15.01 6.93 -9.59
CA ALA A 183 14.22 7.56 -10.64
C ALA A 183 13.72 6.56 -11.71
N GLY A 184 12.40 6.45 -11.84
CA GLY A 184 11.73 5.55 -12.79
C GLY A 184 11.82 4.05 -12.46
N LYS A 185 12.48 3.65 -11.37
CA LYS A 185 12.75 2.25 -11.02
C LYS A 185 12.14 1.82 -9.69
N ALA A 186 12.13 2.70 -8.71
CA ALA A 186 11.57 2.48 -7.36
C ALA A 186 11.07 3.80 -6.76
N GLN A 187 10.10 3.71 -5.85
CA GLN A 187 9.65 4.83 -5.04
C GLN A 187 10.60 5.02 -3.85
N LEU A 188 11.24 6.19 -3.77
CA LEU A 188 12.05 6.59 -2.62
C LEU A 188 11.18 7.32 -1.59
N MET A 189 11.32 6.96 -0.33
CA MET A 189 10.69 7.58 0.83
C MET A 189 11.77 8.21 1.71
N LEU A 190 11.67 9.51 1.96
CA LEU A 190 12.64 10.28 2.74
C LEU A 190 12.10 10.61 4.13
N LYS A 191 13.03 10.90 5.04
CA LYS A 191 12.80 11.56 6.32
C LYS A 191 13.46 12.93 6.24
N GLY A 192 12.75 13.98 6.62
CA GLY A 192 13.29 15.33 6.45
C GLY A 192 12.28 16.41 6.79
N PRO A 193 12.75 17.67 6.84
CA PRO A 193 11.89 18.83 6.92
C PRO A 193 11.04 18.92 5.64
N PHE A 194 9.81 19.41 5.73
CA PHE A 194 8.90 19.49 4.57
C PHE A 194 9.34 20.57 3.57
N GLU A 195 10.22 21.47 3.99
CA GLU A 195 10.87 22.49 3.18
C GLU A 195 11.68 21.87 2.02
N TRP A 196 12.13 20.61 2.16
CA TRP A 196 12.84 19.89 1.10
C TRP A 196 11.93 19.28 0.04
N LEU A 197 10.60 19.37 0.16
CA LEU A 197 9.68 18.77 -0.82
C LEU A 197 9.94 19.27 -2.25
N GLY A 198 10.34 20.53 -2.41
CA GLY A 198 10.69 21.13 -3.70
C GLY A 198 11.97 20.54 -4.32
N ASP A 199 12.93 20.14 -3.49
CA ASP A 199 14.22 19.59 -3.92
C ASP A 199 14.09 18.14 -4.41
N PHE A 200 13.06 17.42 -3.96
CA PHE A 200 12.86 16.01 -4.25
C PHE A 200 11.52 15.75 -4.95
N PRO A 201 11.38 16.08 -6.24
CA PRO A 201 10.10 16.08 -6.93
C PRO A 201 9.50 14.69 -7.23
N SER A 202 10.23 13.61 -6.98
CA SER A 202 9.76 12.22 -7.14
C SER A 202 9.71 11.44 -5.82
N ALA A 203 10.23 12.00 -4.72
CA ALA A 203 10.24 11.33 -3.43
C ALA A 203 8.88 11.45 -2.73
N GLY A 204 8.59 10.46 -1.90
CA GLY A 204 7.58 10.52 -0.85
C GLY A 204 8.21 10.79 0.52
N TRP A 205 7.38 11.06 1.51
CA TRP A 205 7.81 11.36 2.88
C TRP A 205 7.35 10.29 3.86
N HIS A 206 8.19 9.95 4.83
CA HIS A 206 7.85 9.02 5.90
C HIS A 206 8.02 9.66 7.28
N VAL A 207 6.91 10.08 7.89
CA VAL A 207 6.90 10.71 9.21
C VAL A 207 7.02 9.69 10.34
N THR A 208 7.64 10.09 11.44
CA THR A 208 7.74 9.28 12.67
C THR A 208 6.45 9.39 13.49
N ALA A 209 6.25 8.47 14.44
CA ALA A 209 5.15 8.54 15.39
C ALA A 209 5.14 9.85 16.22
N ALA A 210 6.32 10.37 16.58
CA ALA A 210 6.45 11.66 17.26
C ALA A 210 6.01 12.83 16.38
N GLN A 211 6.33 12.78 15.08
CA GLN A 211 5.88 13.79 14.11
C GLN A 211 4.37 13.67 13.84
N LEU A 212 3.80 12.46 13.78
CA LEU A 212 2.35 12.26 13.69
C LEU A 212 1.63 12.99 14.84
N ARG A 213 2.00 12.70 16.10
CA ARG A 213 1.40 13.35 17.27
C ARG A 213 1.50 14.87 17.24
N LYS A 214 2.61 15.39 16.70
CA LYS A 214 2.86 16.82 16.63
C LYS A 214 2.07 17.51 15.51
N TYR A 215 1.90 16.86 14.37
CA TYR A 215 1.46 17.53 13.13
C TYR A 215 0.14 17.03 12.56
N ALA A 216 -0.46 15.94 13.05
CA ALA A 216 -1.68 15.37 12.47
C ALA A 216 -2.83 16.39 12.39
N SER A 217 -3.03 17.17 13.45
CA SER A 217 -4.07 18.20 13.51
C SER A 217 -3.82 19.40 12.61
N ALA A 218 -2.59 19.58 12.11
CA ALA A 218 -2.27 20.59 11.10
C ALA A 218 -2.65 20.14 9.68
N GLY A 219 -3.12 18.90 9.53
CA GLY A 219 -3.49 18.30 8.26
C GLY A 219 -2.28 17.79 7.47
N ARG A 220 -2.55 17.40 6.22
CA ARG A 220 -1.56 16.76 5.35
C ARG A 220 -0.47 17.76 4.89
N PRO A 221 0.81 17.53 5.22
CA PRO A 221 1.89 18.48 4.92
C PRO A 221 2.47 18.35 3.50
N VAL A 222 2.01 17.37 2.71
CA VAL A 222 2.50 17.10 1.35
C VAL A 222 1.34 17.08 0.34
N PRO A 223 1.56 17.45 -0.94
CA PRO A 223 0.53 17.37 -1.96
C PRO A 223 -0.09 15.96 -2.07
N ALA A 224 -1.37 15.87 -2.43
CA ALA A 224 -2.08 14.59 -2.59
C ALA A 224 -1.47 13.68 -3.67
N SER A 225 -0.71 14.25 -4.61
CA SER A 225 0.01 13.51 -5.66
C SER A 225 1.31 12.86 -5.18
N ARG A 226 1.79 13.16 -3.96
CA ARG A 226 3.00 12.59 -3.36
C ARG A 226 2.65 11.55 -2.33
N TRP A 227 3.49 10.54 -2.16
CA TRP A 227 3.31 9.55 -1.10
C TRP A 227 3.65 10.15 0.26
N LEU A 228 2.78 9.95 1.23
CA LEU A 228 3.01 10.18 2.65
C LEU A 228 2.81 8.86 3.39
N ALA A 229 3.80 8.49 4.18
CA ALA A 229 3.76 7.33 5.03
C ALA A 229 4.06 7.70 6.48
N ALA A 230 3.69 6.84 7.42
CA ALA A 230 4.02 7.03 8.81
C ALA A 230 4.44 5.74 9.52
N SER A 231 5.26 5.90 10.56
CA SER A 231 5.57 4.85 11.52
C SER A 231 4.48 4.83 12.60
N CYS A 232 3.86 3.68 12.80
CA CYS A 232 2.82 3.46 13.81
C CYS A 232 3.14 2.21 14.64
N HIS A 233 2.67 2.21 15.89
CA HIS A 233 2.94 1.22 16.92
C HIS A 233 1.67 0.83 17.69
N ASN A 234 0.57 1.59 17.56
CA ASN A 234 -0.67 1.33 18.29
C ASN A 234 -1.88 1.98 17.58
N ALA A 235 -3.08 1.80 18.14
CA ALA A 235 -4.33 2.32 17.57
C ALA A 235 -4.41 3.86 17.54
N GLU A 236 -3.85 4.55 18.55
CA GLU A 236 -3.83 6.01 18.60
C GLU A 236 -3.02 6.59 17.44
N GLU A 237 -1.85 6.03 17.17
CA GLU A 237 -1.01 6.47 16.06
C GLU A 237 -1.62 6.15 14.69
N LEU A 238 -2.39 5.06 14.55
CA LEU A 238 -3.16 4.77 13.33
C LEU A 238 -4.27 5.80 13.11
N ALA A 239 -4.98 6.20 14.18
CA ALA A 239 -6.00 7.23 14.10
C ALA A 239 -5.40 8.59 13.69
N LEU A 240 -4.25 8.96 14.26
CA LEU A 240 -3.51 10.17 13.87
C LEU A 240 -3.01 10.12 12.42
N ALA A 241 -2.61 8.93 11.95
CA ALA A 241 -2.21 8.71 10.57
C ALA A 241 -3.40 8.91 9.60
N GLU A 242 -4.59 8.43 9.99
CA GLU A 242 -5.84 8.70 9.25
C GLU A 242 -6.20 10.18 9.23
N GLU A 243 -6.08 10.89 10.37
CA GLU A 243 -6.34 12.33 10.49
C GLU A 243 -5.39 13.16 9.62
N MET A 244 -4.09 12.84 9.63
CA MET A 244 -3.10 13.48 8.75
C MET A 244 -3.33 13.13 7.27
N GLY A 245 -4.14 12.11 7.00
CA GLY A 245 -4.44 11.62 5.66
C GLY A 245 -3.25 10.93 5.01
N VAL A 246 -2.48 10.12 5.75
CA VAL A 246 -1.38 9.34 5.16
C VAL A 246 -1.89 8.31 4.16
N ASP A 247 -1.02 7.90 3.25
CA ASP A 247 -1.36 6.94 2.19
C ASP A 247 -1.09 5.50 2.59
N PHE A 248 -0.10 5.25 3.46
CA PHE A 248 0.19 3.94 4.05
C PHE A 248 1.00 4.09 5.34
N VAL A 249 1.12 3.00 6.10
CA VAL A 249 1.90 3.00 7.36
C VAL A 249 2.83 1.80 7.43
N SER A 250 3.86 1.90 8.27
CA SER A 250 4.56 0.74 8.81
C SER A 250 4.08 0.47 10.24
N LEU A 251 3.64 -0.75 10.54
CA LEU A 251 3.19 -1.16 11.87
C LEU A 251 4.25 -2.08 12.51
N SER A 252 4.77 -1.69 13.68
CA SER A 252 5.92 -2.35 14.29
C SER A 252 6.04 -2.18 15.81
N PRO A 253 6.89 -2.97 16.49
CA PRO A 253 7.47 -4.23 16.01
C PRO A 253 6.45 -5.38 16.09
N VAL A 254 6.36 -6.21 15.05
CA VAL A 254 5.48 -7.40 15.08
C VAL A 254 6.10 -8.52 15.91
N GLN A 255 7.40 -8.74 15.75
CA GLN A 255 8.20 -9.75 16.45
C GLN A 255 9.43 -9.09 17.10
N PRO A 256 10.13 -9.77 18.02
CA PRO A 256 11.40 -9.27 18.56
C PRO A 256 12.38 -8.90 17.45
N THR A 257 13.10 -7.79 17.62
CA THR A 257 14.01 -7.27 16.61
C THR A 257 15.30 -6.75 17.24
N GLN A 258 16.44 -7.04 16.60
CA GLN A 258 17.74 -6.53 17.06
C GLN A 258 17.86 -5.01 16.92
N THR A 259 17.04 -4.38 16.07
CA THR A 259 17.09 -2.91 15.88
C THR A 259 16.50 -2.17 17.08
N HIS A 260 15.56 -2.77 17.80
CA HIS A 260 14.93 -2.23 19.01
C HIS A 260 14.67 -3.38 19.99
N PRO A 261 15.72 -3.87 20.69
CA PRO A 261 15.63 -5.09 21.50
C PRO A 261 14.70 -4.94 22.72
N ASP A 262 14.56 -3.72 23.24
CA ASP A 262 13.74 -3.43 24.42
C ASP A 262 12.27 -3.18 24.09
N ALA A 263 11.91 -3.12 22.79
CA ALA A 263 10.54 -2.85 22.38
C ALA A 263 9.67 -4.10 22.52
N GLN A 264 8.54 -3.97 23.21
CA GLN A 264 7.56 -5.05 23.33
C GLN A 264 6.90 -5.32 21.96
N PRO A 265 6.97 -6.55 21.42
CA PRO A 265 6.31 -6.88 20.17
C PRO A 265 4.79 -6.85 20.28
N LEU A 266 4.12 -6.44 19.21
CA LEU A 266 2.67 -6.50 19.07
C LEU A 266 2.16 -7.95 19.04
N GLY A 267 2.88 -8.82 18.33
CA GLY A 267 2.37 -10.13 17.93
C GLY A 267 1.35 -10.05 16.79
N TRP A 268 1.13 -11.18 16.14
CA TRP A 268 0.29 -11.29 14.94
C TRP A 268 -1.18 -10.98 15.22
N ASP A 269 -1.73 -11.45 16.33
CA ASP A 269 -3.15 -11.26 16.66
C ASP A 269 -3.49 -9.80 16.96
N GLN A 270 -2.59 -9.07 17.62
CA GLN A 270 -2.76 -7.64 17.85
C GLN A 270 -2.57 -6.85 16.54
N ALA A 271 -1.59 -7.22 15.72
CA ALA A 271 -1.37 -6.58 14.43
C ALA A 271 -2.60 -6.74 13.51
N SER A 272 -3.17 -7.95 13.43
CA SER A 272 -4.39 -8.24 12.68
C SER A 272 -5.59 -7.40 13.14
N ARG A 273 -5.79 -7.30 14.47
CA ARG A 273 -6.85 -6.46 15.04
C ARG A 273 -6.68 -5.00 14.69
N LEU A 274 -5.46 -4.46 14.76
CA LEU A 274 -5.17 -3.07 14.39
C LEU A 274 -5.42 -2.82 12.90
N ILE A 275 -4.96 -3.72 12.02
CA ILE A 275 -5.16 -3.62 10.57
C ILE A 275 -6.66 -3.64 10.24
N SER A 276 -7.44 -4.51 10.88
CA SER A 276 -8.88 -4.65 10.59
C SER A 276 -9.67 -3.35 10.81
N GLY A 277 -9.18 -2.48 11.70
CA GLY A 277 -9.78 -1.17 12.00
C GLY A 277 -9.20 0.00 11.21
N PHE A 278 -8.28 -0.24 10.28
CA PHE A 278 -7.54 0.80 9.57
C PHE A 278 -7.68 0.66 8.05
N ASN A 279 -8.14 1.72 7.40
CA ASN A 279 -8.55 1.65 6.01
C ASN A 279 -7.43 1.87 4.99
N ARG A 280 -6.16 1.98 5.42
CA ARG A 280 -5.01 2.23 4.52
C ARG A 280 -4.05 1.04 4.49
N PRO A 281 -3.25 0.89 3.42
CA PRO A 281 -2.20 -0.13 3.34
C PRO A 281 -1.26 -0.11 4.56
N VAL A 282 -0.99 -1.29 5.11
CA VAL A 282 -0.09 -1.50 6.24
C VAL A 282 1.06 -2.40 5.83
N PHE A 283 2.30 -1.95 6.00
CA PHE A 283 3.47 -2.82 5.96
C PHE A 283 3.83 -3.25 7.38
N LEU A 284 3.91 -4.56 7.60
CA LEU A 284 4.38 -5.11 8.88
C LEU A 284 5.89 -5.00 8.97
N LEU A 285 6.40 -4.51 10.10
CA LEU A 285 7.83 -4.27 10.33
C LEU A 285 8.25 -4.78 11.72
N GLY A 286 9.52 -5.16 11.86
CA GLY A 286 10.12 -5.60 13.12
C GLY A 286 10.06 -7.10 13.28
N GLY A 287 11.20 -7.75 13.07
CA GLY A 287 11.35 -9.22 13.16
C GLY A 287 10.57 -9.99 12.07
N VAL A 288 10.25 -9.35 10.95
CA VAL A 288 9.60 -9.97 9.78
C VAL A 288 10.42 -9.73 8.51
N GLY A 289 10.27 -10.60 7.53
CA GLY A 289 10.92 -10.56 6.23
C GLY A 289 10.15 -11.34 5.16
N PRO A 290 10.81 -11.71 4.04
CA PRO A 290 10.17 -12.44 2.93
C PRO A 290 9.45 -13.73 3.33
N ALA A 291 9.93 -14.43 4.37
CA ALA A 291 9.34 -15.68 4.84
C ALA A 291 7.95 -15.48 5.48
N GLU A 292 7.69 -14.32 6.08
CA GLU A 292 6.40 -14.00 6.72
C GLU A 292 5.42 -13.31 5.77
N ARG A 293 5.77 -13.12 4.48
CA ARG A 293 4.95 -12.36 3.52
C ARG A 293 3.55 -12.93 3.36
N GLN A 294 3.43 -14.25 3.21
CA GLN A 294 2.14 -14.94 3.08
C GLN A 294 1.26 -14.68 4.31
N ARG A 295 1.83 -14.84 5.51
CA ARG A 295 1.14 -14.57 6.77
C ARG A 295 0.74 -13.10 6.90
N ALA A 296 1.55 -12.16 6.41
CA ALA A 296 1.21 -10.74 6.41
C ALA A 296 -0.06 -10.47 5.58
N TRP A 297 -0.16 -11.05 4.37
CA TRP A 297 -1.36 -10.92 3.53
C TRP A 297 -2.61 -11.52 4.17
N GLU A 298 -2.49 -12.71 4.77
CA GLU A 298 -3.59 -13.36 5.50
C GLU A 298 -4.09 -12.52 6.69
N ASN A 299 -3.22 -11.67 7.25
CA ASN A 299 -3.56 -10.72 8.32
C ASN A 299 -3.99 -9.33 7.81
N GLY A 300 -4.22 -9.19 6.50
CA GLY A 300 -4.72 -7.96 5.87
C GLY A 300 -3.66 -6.90 5.60
N ALA A 301 -2.37 -7.22 5.77
CA ALA A 301 -1.28 -6.29 5.47
C ALA A 301 -1.03 -6.20 3.96
N GLN A 302 -0.55 -5.05 3.49
CA GLN A 302 -0.03 -4.87 2.14
C GLN A 302 1.18 -5.79 1.87
N GLY A 303 1.99 -5.99 2.91
CA GLY A 303 3.18 -6.81 2.87
C GLY A 303 4.09 -6.56 4.05
N VAL A 304 5.40 -6.75 3.83
CA VAL A 304 6.43 -6.70 4.87
C VAL A 304 7.47 -5.63 4.57
N ALA A 305 7.95 -4.98 5.62
CA ALA A 305 9.05 -4.04 5.57
C ALA A 305 10.21 -4.52 6.44
N GLY A 306 11.42 -4.13 6.08
CA GLY A 306 12.59 -4.54 6.84
C GLY A 306 13.88 -3.93 6.35
N ILE A 307 14.94 -4.14 7.14
CA ILE A 307 16.30 -3.70 6.82
C ILE A 307 17.08 -4.89 6.26
N ARG A 308 17.66 -5.70 7.16
CA ARG A 308 18.53 -6.83 6.81
C ARG A 308 17.86 -7.87 5.93
N ALA A 309 16.56 -8.11 6.13
CA ALA A 309 15.81 -9.12 5.37
C ALA A 309 15.66 -8.79 3.88
N PHE A 310 15.87 -7.54 3.47
CA PHE A 310 15.75 -7.07 2.08
C PHE A 310 17.03 -6.43 1.56
N TRP A 311 18.03 -6.21 2.41
CA TRP A 311 19.28 -5.60 2.00
C TRP A 311 20.14 -6.64 1.28
N PRO A 312 20.56 -6.41 0.04
CA PRO A 312 21.41 -7.36 -0.67
C PRO A 312 22.75 -7.49 0.05
N GLU A 313 23.21 -8.73 0.22
CA GLU A 313 24.55 -8.98 0.76
C GLU A 313 25.62 -8.37 -0.16
N ALA A 314 26.73 -7.96 0.46
CA ALA A 314 27.83 -7.23 -0.17
C ALA A 314 28.51 -8.06 -1.26
#